data_AF-A0A969HHF5-F1
#
_entry.id   AF-A0A969HHF5-F1
#
_cell.length_a   1.000
_cell.length_b   1.000
_cell.length_c   1.000
_cell.angle_alpha   90.00
_cell.angle_beta   90.00
_cell.angle_gamma   90.00
#
_symmetry.space_group_name_H-M   'P 1'
#
loop_
_entity.id
_entity.type
_entity.pdbx_description
1 polymer ?
#
loop_
_entity_poly.entity_id
_entity_poly.type
_entity_poly.pdbx_seq_one_letter_code
_entity_poly.pdbx_strand_id
1 'polypeptide(L)'
;MAELRRLRLAQQGVAQDTRHPLELQGEFERLAHELNSTLNQGLSIYFGQEVAAKRPFNWIVEFPEIFLDETGQLKTDGGFTFVIGNPPYLSVDDTWGQNSPDAAYLKAAFAEIWAGKSDIYYYFIRRALALLATHGQLGFITARYYLEAYYASKLRQVMLAEAVIRQVVDFGDYTVFLRVGTKTCITLLQQEVDAELRKENHFLFDRSAHKNIDILAFLGMFRETAHPFSQANLDADSWNLYGHTVAQIIQKIDDGAIPLGDLTFIGQGMQTGRNPVFVVDKATLDRYQIEPELIRKIIKNQDITPYNLGFRGCISSIPKQLKRWIITPTPKLIWKNIGQG
;
A
#
# COMPACT_ATOMS: atom_id res chain seq x y z
N MET A 1 -10.23 1.86 32.54
CA MET A 1 -8.87 1.55 32.03
C MET A 1 -8.04 0.79 33.05
N ALA A 2 -7.66 1.37 34.20
CA ALA A 2 -6.90 0.67 35.25
C ALA A 2 -7.55 -0.66 35.69
N GLU A 3 -8.86 -0.62 35.93
CA GLU A 3 -9.62 -1.82 36.32
C GLU A 3 -9.62 -2.90 35.23
N LEU A 4 -9.77 -2.51 33.97
CA LEU A 4 -9.75 -3.43 32.83
C LEU A 4 -8.41 -4.17 32.77
N ARG A 5 -7.30 -3.44 32.97
CA ARG A 5 -5.95 -4.01 33.07
C ARG A 5 -5.84 -4.98 34.24
N ARG A 6 -6.33 -4.60 35.42
CA ARG A 6 -6.30 -5.44 36.63
C ARG A 6 -7.01 -6.76 36.40
N LEU A 7 -8.22 -6.72 35.86
CA LEU A 7 -9.02 -7.91 35.53
C LEU A 7 -8.28 -8.82 34.55
N ARG A 8 -7.66 -8.24 33.51
CA ARG A 8 -6.88 -9.00 32.52
C ARG A 8 -5.67 -9.69 33.13
N LEU A 9 -4.91 -9.00 33.99
CA LEU A 9 -3.78 -9.59 34.70
C LEU A 9 -4.23 -10.70 35.68
N ALA A 10 -5.39 -10.55 36.32
CA ALA A 10 -5.95 -11.57 37.19
C ALA A 10 -6.38 -12.83 36.40
N GLN A 11 -7.02 -12.65 35.24
CA GLN A 11 -7.36 -13.77 34.33
C GLN A 11 -6.13 -14.54 33.84
N GLN A 12 -4.99 -13.86 33.67
CA GLN A 12 -3.72 -14.46 33.27
C GLN A 12 -2.96 -15.11 34.45
N GLY A 13 -3.49 -15.00 35.68
CA GLY A 13 -2.83 -15.49 36.90
C GLY A 13 -1.62 -14.66 37.33
N VAL A 14 -1.44 -13.45 36.78
CA VAL A 14 -0.32 -12.55 37.08
C VAL A 14 -0.60 -11.73 38.35
N ALA A 15 -1.85 -11.28 38.52
CA ALA A 15 -2.29 -10.58 39.72
C ALA A 15 -3.10 -11.52 40.62
N GLN A 16 -2.90 -11.42 41.94
CA GLN A 16 -3.73 -12.17 42.89
C GLN A 16 -5.14 -11.60 42.93
N ASP A 17 -6.12 -12.45 42.69
CA ASP A 17 -7.54 -12.16 42.86
C ASP A 17 -8.24 -13.41 43.41
N THR A 18 -9.10 -13.24 44.40
CA THR A 18 -9.79 -14.33 45.08
C THR A 18 -11.10 -14.73 44.40
N ARG A 19 -11.56 -13.94 43.41
CA ARG A 19 -12.79 -14.21 42.66
C ARG A 19 -12.61 -15.37 41.68
N HIS A 20 -13.72 -16.00 41.31
CA HIS A 20 -13.69 -17.13 40.39
C HIS A 20 -13.33 -16.66 38.97
N PRO A 21 -12.56 -17.43 38.16
CA PRO A 21 -12.15 -17.01 36.81
C PRO A 21 -13.32 -16.58 35.89
N LEU A 22 -14.47 -17.24 35.98
CA LEU A 22 -15.67 -16.87 35.21
C LEU A 22 -16.26 -15.52 35.63
N GLU A 23 -16.15 -15.15 36.92
CA GLU A 23 -16.60 -13.84 37.40
C GLU A 23 -15.68 -12.74 36.85
N LEU A 24 -14.37 -12.97 36.90
CA LEU A 24 -13.37 -12.07 36.31
C LEU A 24 -13.58 -11.91 34.81
N GLN A 25 -13.94 -12.99 34.10
CA GLN A 25 -14.29 -12.94 32.69
C GLN A 25 -15.54 -12.09 32.43
N GLY A 26 -16.63 -12.35 33.15
CA GLY A 26 -17.86 -11.57 33.00
C GLY A 26 -17.68 -10.08 33.30
N GLU A 27 -16.91 -9.74 34.33
CA GLU A 27 -16.59 -8.34 34.63
C GLU A 27 -15.74 -7.68 33.56
N PHE A 28 -14.72 -8.38 33.04
CA PHE A 28 -13.89 -7.87 31.95
C PHE A 28 -14.71 -7.63 30.69
N GLU A 29 -15.53 -8.60 30.28
CA GLU A 29 -16.37 -8.50 29.09
C GLU A 29 -17.36 -7.33 29.19
N ARG A 30 -17.98 -7.13 30.36
CA ARG A 30 -18.86 -6.00 30.62
C ARG A 30 -18.13 -4.66 30.48
N LEU A 31 -16.97 -4.51 31.11
CA LEU A 31 -16.19 -3.26 31.05
C LEU A 31 -15.61 -3.01 29.66
N ALA A 32 -15.14 -4.06 28.99
CA ALA A 32 -14.66 -3.99 27.61
C ALA A 32 -15.78 -3.55 26.66
N HIS A 33 -17.00 -4.08 26.84
CA HIS A 33 -18.16 -3.69 26.05
C HIS A 33 -18.50 -2.19 26.23
N GLU A 34 -18.52 -1.70 27.47
CA GLU A 34 -18.77 -0.29 27.78
C GLU A 34 -17.73 0.62 27.11
N LEU A 35 -16.44 0.31 27.27
CA LEU A 35 -15.35 1.09 26.68
C LEU A 35 -15.37 1.04 25.15
N ASN A 36 -15.60 -0.13 24.56
CA ASN A 36 -15.73 -0.28 23.11
C ASN A 36 -16.89 0.55 22.57
N SER A 37 -18.03 0.60 23.27
CA SER A 37 -19.17 1.43 22.88
C SER A 37 -18.79 2.91 22.81
N THR A 38 -18.07 3.42 23.81
CA THR A 38 -17.57 4.80 23.84
C THR A 38 -16.55 5.07 22.73
N LEU A 39 -15.53 4.23 22.60
CA LEU A 39 -14.45 4.40 21.61
C LEU A 39 -14.96 4.35 20.17
N ASN A 40 -15.99 3.53 19.92
CA ASN A 40 -16.56 3.34 18.59
C ASN A 40 -17.61 4.40 18.21
N GLN A 41 -18.00 5.29 19.12
CA GLN A 41 -19.06 6.27 18.87
C GLN A 41 -18.78 7.13 17.62
N GLY A 42 -17.52 7.52 17.42
CA GLY A 42 -17.08 8.30 16.25
C GLY A 42 -17.17 7.55 14.93
N LEU A 43 -17.25 6.22 14.92
CA LEU A 43 -17.35 5.43 13.68
C LEU A 43 -18.72 5.56 13.00
N SER A 44 -19.75 5.96 13.75
CA SER A 44 -21.10 6.16 13.23
C SER A 44 -21.17 7.25 12.14
N ILE A 45 -20.24 8.20 12.13
CA ILE A 45 -20.19 9.25 11.08
C ILE A 45 -19.83 8.67 9.71
N TYR A 46 -19.15 7.52 9.68
CA TYR A 46 -18.78 6.83 8.44
C TYR A 46 -19.76 5.71 8.14
N PHE A 47 -20.04 4.85 9.12
CA PHE A 47 -20.75 3.59 8.91
C PHE A 47 -22.20 3.59 9.38
N GLY A 48 -22.69 4.68 9.98
CA GLY A 48 -24.08 4.79 10.46
C GLY A 48 -24.48 3.62 11.37
N GLN A 49 -25.55 2.92 10.99
CA GLN A 49 -26.03 1.73 11.72
C GLN A 49 -25.20 0.46 11.48
N GLU A 50 -24.30 0.47 10.48
CA GLU A 50 -23.48 -0.70 10.10
C GLU A 50 -22.20 -0.83 10.93
N VAL A 51 -21.93 0.06 11.89
CA VAL A 51 -20.73 0.01 12.76
C VAL A 51 -20.57 -1.38 13.40
N ALA A 52 -21.67 -1.97 13.88
CA ALA A 52 -21.63 -3.30 14.51
C ALA A 52 -21.20 -4.41 13.53
N ALA A 53 -21.57 -4.31 12.25
CA ALA A 53 -21.20 -5.26 11.22
C ALA A 53 -19.70 -5.20 10.89
N LYS A 54 -19.05 -4.05 11.08
CA LYS A 54 -17.61 -3.86 10.88
C LYS A 54 -16.75 -4.53 11.96
N ARG A 55 -17.33 -4.89 13.11
CA ARG A 55 -16.65 -5.51 14.27
C ARG A 55 -15.36 -4.76 14.64
N PRO A 56 -15.44 -3.49 15.07
CA PRO A 56 -14.25 -2.71 15.41
C PRO A 56 -13.44 -3.39 16.51
N PHE A 57 -12.11 -3.32 16.39
CA PHE A 57 -11.17 -3.95 17.32
C PHE A 57 -10.30 -2.89 17.98
N ASN A 58 -10.45 -2.71 19.30
CA ASN A 58 -9.71 -1.71 20.06
C ASN A 58 -8.56 -2.37 20.83
N TRP A 59 -7.35 -2.31 20.28
CA TRP A 59 -6.15 -2.96 20.83
C TRP A 59 -5.88 -2.66 22.32
N ILE A 60 -6.11 -1.43 22.77
CA ILE A 60 -5.91 -1.04 24.18
C ILE A 60 -6.95 -1.70 25.10
N VAL A 61 -8.16 -1.98 24.61
CA VAL A 61 -9.21 -2.67 25.38
C VAL A 61 -8.96 -4.18 25.42
N GLU A 62 -8.47 -4.74 24.31
CA GLU A 62 -8.22 -6.18 24.18
C GLU A 62 -6.92 -6.62 24.86
N PHE A 63 -5.92 -5.72 24.90
CA PHE A 63 -4.61 -5.96 25.51
C PHE A 63 -4.19 -4.81 26.46
N PRO A 64 -5.01 -4.47 27.48
CA PRO A 64 -4.73 -3.36 28.38
C PRO A 64 -3.42 -3.54 29.15
N GLU A 65 -3.01 -4.76 29.45
CA GLU A 65 -1.74 -5.10 30.09
C GLU A 65 -0.51 -4.76 29.25
N ILE A 66 -0.66 -4.71 27.92
CA ILE A 66 0.41 -4.35 26.98
C ILE A 66 0.55 -2.83 26.93
N PHE A 67 -0.57 -2.12 26.77
CA PHE A 67 -0.57 -0.68 26.49
C PHE A 67 -0.64 0.21 27.73
N LEU A 68 -1.18 -0.27 28.86
CA LEU A 68 -1.47 0.56 30.03
C LEU A 68 -0.61 0.23 31.24
N ASP A 69 -0.26 1.25 32.02
CA ASP A 69 0.33 1.12 33.35
C ASP A 69 -0.73 0.76 34.42
N GLU A 70 -0.30 0.58 35.65
CA GLU A 70 -1.16 0.27 36.81
C GLU A 70 -2.21 1.36 37.12
N THR A 71 -1.97 2.60 36.73
CA THR A 71 -2.92 3.71 36.88
C THR A 71 -3.93 3.78 35.73
N GLY A 72 -3.75 2.96 34.70
CA GLY A 72 -4.57 2.92 33.51
C GLY A 72 -4.23 3.98 32.47
N GLN A 73 -3.04 4.59 32.56
CA GLN A 73 -2.50 5.50 31.55
C GLN A 73 -1.65 4.74 30.54
N LEU A 74 -1.42 5.32 29.35
CA LEU A 74 -0.58 4.71 28.33
C LEU A 74 0.88 4.65 28.82
N LYS A 75 1.50 3.48 28.70
CA LYS A 75 2.93 3.32 28.97
C LYS A 75 3.75 4.06 27.91
N THR A 76 4.91 4.56 28.31
CA THR A 76 5.89 5.13 27.37
C THR A 76 6.46 4.09 26.41
N ASP A 77 6.59 2.84 26.85
CA ASP A 77 7.07 1.68 26.09
C ASP A 77 5.92 0.71 25.72
N GLY A 78 4.67 1.18 25.76
CA GLY A 78 3.50 0.36 25.49
C GLY A 78 3.43 -0.08 24.02
N GLY A 79 3.14 -1.35 23.79
CA GLY A 79 3.00 -1.91 22.45
C GLY A 79 3.54 -3.32 22.33
N PHE A 80 3.47 -3.89 21.14
CA PHE A 80 3.97 -5.23 20.86
C PHE A 80 5.46 -5.22 20.53
N THR A 81 6.21 -6.18 21.08
CA THR A 81 7.61 -6.41 20.70
C THR A 81 7.73 -6.95 19.27
N PHE A 82 6.77 -7.77 18.83
CA PHE A 82 6.74 -8.35 17.49
C PHE A 82 5.32 -8.33 16.93
N VAL A 83 5.18 -7.86 15.69
CA VAL A 83 3.96 -7.99 14.90
C VAL A 83 4.32 -8.69 13.60
N ILE A 84 3.75 -9.87 13.38
CA ILE A 84 4.05 -10.71 12.21
C ILE A 84 2.74 -11.05 11.52
N GLY A 85 2.72 -11.04 10.19
CA GLY A 85 1.48 -11.31 9.48
C GLY A 85 1.57 -11.30 7.95
N ASN A 86 0.45 -11.70 7.37
CA ASN A 86 0.18 -11.67 5.94
C ASN A 86 -1.12 -10.87 5.74
N PRO A 87 -1.06 -9.52 5.67
CA PRO A 87 -2.26 -8.69 5.57
C PRO A 87 -3.03 -8.97 4.27
N PRO A 88 -4.32 -8.59 4.18
CA PRO A 88 -5.13 -8.80 2.98
C PRO A 88 -4.62 -8.02 1.75
N TYR A 89 -4.85 -8.57 0.55
CA TYR A 89 -4.37 -8.04 -0.73
C TYR A 89 -5.58 -7.62 -1.57
N LEU A 90 -6.01 -6.37 -1.41
CA LEU A 90 -7.05 -5.78 -2.23
C LEU A 90 -6.80 -4.29 -2.43
N SER A 91 -7.20 -3.80 -3.60
CA SER A 91 -7.26 -2.36 -3.86
C SER A 91 -8.51 -1.79 -3.20
N VAL A 92 -8.33 -0.71 -2.43
CA VAL A 92 -9.43 0.01 -1.77
C VAL A 92 -10.43 0.52 -2.81
N ASP A 93 -9.92 1.12 -3.88
CA ASP A 93 -10.73 1.70 -4.96
C ASP A 93 -11.50 0.63 -5.73
N ASP A 94 -10.87 -0.49 -6.09
CA ASP A 94 -11.54 -1.55 -6.86
C ASP A 94 -12.57 -2.32 -6.01
N THR A 95 -12.35 -2.41 -4.69
CA THR A 95 -13.21 -3.22 -3.80
C THR A 95 -14.40 -2.44 -3.27
N TRP A 96 -14.18 -1.21 -2.80
CA TRP A 96 -15.23 -0.40 -2.17
C TRP A 96 -15.58 0.84 -2.97
N GLY A 97 -14.66 1.36 -3.78
CA GLY A 97 -14.81 2.63 -4.47
C GLY A 97 -14.39 3.84 -3.63
N GLN A 98 -13.92 4.89 -4.31
CA GLN A 98 -13.33 6.09 -3.69
C GLN A 98 -14.28 6.87 -2.77
N ASN A 99 -15.59 6.76 -2.98
CA ASN A 99 -16.62 7.45 -2.20
C ASN A 99 -17.34 6.53 -1.20
N SER A 100 -16.79 5.35 -0.93
CA SER A 100 -17.35 4.43 0.06
C SER A 100 -17.15 4.93 1.50
N PRO A 101 -18.00 4.50 2.44
CA PRO A 101 -17.75 4.67 3.88
C PRO A 101 -16.36 4.21 4.33
N ASP A 102 -15.90 3.07 3.82
CA ASP A 102 -14.58 2.51 4.13
C ASP A 102 -13.45 3.41 3.65
N ALA A 103 -13.52 3.91 2.40
CA ALA A 103 -12.55 4.86 1.88
C ALA A 103 -12.56 6.18 2.66
N ALA A 104 -13.74 6.68 3.04
CA ALA A 104 -13.87 7.90 3.84
C ALA A 104 -13.25 7.74 5.24
N TYR A 105 -13.47 6.60 5.90
CA TYR A 105 -12.84 6.27 7.17
C TYR A 105 -11.32 6.18 7.03
N LEU A 106 -10.82 5.42 6.05
CA LEU A 106 -9.38 5.27 5.84
C LEU A 106 -8.69 6.61 5.57
N LYS A 107 -9.32 7.46 4.75
CA LYS A 107 -8.82 8.81 4.46
C LYS A 107 -8.71 9.67 5.71
N ALA A 108 -9.66 9.55 6.64
CA ALA A 108 -9.66 10.33 7.87
C ALA A 108 -8.70 9.76 8.93
N ALA A 109 -8.73 8.44 9.12
CA ALA A 109 -7.95 7.75 10.16
C ALA A 109 -6.47 7.57 9.80
N PHE A 110 -6.12 7.67 8.51
CA PHE A 110 -4.76 7.46 7.98
C PHE A 110 -4.41 8.50 6.91
N ALA A 111 -4.76 9.77 7.17
CA ALA A 111 -4.57 10.88 6.24
C ALA A 111 -3.11 11.06 5.80
N GLU A 112 -2.16 10.71 6.66
CA GLU A 112 -0.73 10.78 6.44
C GLU A 112 -0.24 9.83 5.34
N ILE A 113 -0.93 8.71 5.10
CA ILE A 113 -0.61 7.76 4.01
C ILE A 113 -1.63 7.75 2.87
N TRP A 114 -2.75 8.47 3.00
CA TRP A 114 -3.79 8.50 1.98
C TRP A 114 -3.31 9.19 0.68
N ALA A 115 -3.39 8.47 -0.45
CA ALA A 115 -2.96 8.94 -1.77
C ALA A 115 -4.04 8.78 -2.88
N GLY A 116 -5.30 8.60 -2.49
CA GLY A 116 -6.38 8.26 -3.42
C GLY A 116 -6.34 6.77 -3.75
N LYS A 117 -5.52 6.36 -4.71
CA LYS A 117 -5.35 4.94 -5.04
C LYS A 117 -4.45 4.26 -4.02
N SER A 118 -4.93 3.22 -3.35
CA SER A 118 -4.15 2.50 -2.35
C SER A 118 -4.56 1.03 -2.24
N ASP A 119 -3.64 0.22 -1.73
CA ASP A 119 -3.91 -1.16 -1.33
C ASP A 119 -4.15 -1.22 0.17
N ILE A 120 -5.04 -2.10 0.63
CA ILE A 120 -5.42 -2.17 2.05
C ILE A 120 -4.22 -2.49 2.96
N TYR A 121 -3.23 -3.26 2.47
CA TYR A 121 -2.07 -3.63 3.28
C TYR A 121 -1.19 -2.43 3.66
N TYR A 122 -1.31 -1.29 2.97
CA TYR A 122 -0.64 -0.04 3.37
C TYR A 122 -1.09 0.40 4.76
N TYR A 123 -2.39 0.33 5.01
CA TYR A 123 -3.00 0.69 6.30
C TYR A 123 -2.67 -0.32 7.38
N PHE A 124 -2.49 -1.60 7.02
CA PHE A 124 -2.01 -2.62 7.95
C PHE A 124 -0.55 -2.36 8.37
N ILE A 125 0.35 -2.04 7.43
CA ILE A 125 1.74 -1.68 7.75
C ILE A 125 1.75 -0.47 8.70
N ARG A 126 1.02 0.59 8.35
CA ARG A 126 0.92 1.81 9.15
C ARG A 126 0.36 1.54 10.55
N ARG A 127 -0.73 0.78 10.64
CA ARG A 127 -1.35 0.41 11.92
C ARG A 127 -0.42 -0.46 12.75
N ALA A 128 0.27 -1.43 12.14
CA ALA A 128 1.20 -2.30 12.83
C ALA A 128 2.39 -1.51 13.41
N LEU A 129 2.97 -0.57 12.64
CA LEU A 129 4.02 0.34 13.15
C LEU A 129 3.55 1.13 14.37
N ALA A 130 2.31 1.64 14.35
CA ALA A 130 1.72 2.38 15.48
C ALA A 130 1.42 1.51 16.71
N LEU A 131 1.41 0.18 16.57
CA LEU A 131 1.17 -0.77 17.65
C LEU A 131 2.47 -1.33 18.23
N LEU A 132 3.63 -1.03 17.65
CA LEU A 132 4.91 -1.50 18.16
C LEU A 132 5.30 -0.71 19.42
N ALA A 133 5.86 -1.44 20.38
CA ALA A 133 6.65 -0.84 21.45
C ALA A 133 7.96 -0.28 20.89
N THR A 134 8.65 0.55 21.67
CA THR A 134 9.99 1.05 21.32
C THR A 134 10.92 -0.10 20.98
N HIS A 135 11.59 -0.03 19.82
CA HIS A 135 12.42 -1.09 19.25
C HIS A 135 11.70 -2.41 18.91
N GLY A 136 10.36 -2.43 18.97
CA GLY A 136 9.55 -3.53 18.48
C GLY A 136 9.71 -3.72 16.96
N GLN A 137 9.45 -4.92 16.48
CA GLN A 137 9.65 -5.30 15.08
C GLN A 137 8.37 -5.72 14.39
N LEU A 138 8.24 -5.32 13.13
CA LEU A 138 7.18 -5.69 12.22
C LEU A 138 7.76 -6.56 11.10
N GLY A 139 7.20 -7.75 10.89
CA GLY A 139 7.56 -8.63 9.77
C GLY A 139 6.33 -9.01 8.97
N PHE A 140 6.14 -8.40 7.79
CA PHE A 140 5.02 -8.71 6.90
C PHE A 140 5.48 -9.27 5.56
N ILE A 141 4.71 -10.24 5.04
CA ILE A 141 4.71 -10.57 3.61
C ILE A 141 3.57 -9.80 2.93
N THR A 142 3.89 -9.00 1.92
CA THR A 142 2.95 -8.14 1.20
C THR A 142 3.19 -8.17 -0.30
N ALA A 143 2.35 -7.48 -1.08
CA ALA A 143 2.64 -7.25 -2.49
C ALA A 143 3.85 -6.31 -2.60
N ARG A 144 4.79 -6.61 -3.50
CA ARG A 144 6.03 -5.80 -3.65
C ARG A 144 5.80 -4.39 -4.16
N TYR A 145 4.61 -4.11 -4.70
CA TYR A 145 4.35 -2.90 -5.49
C TYR A 145 4.56 -1.61 -4.70
N TYR A 146 4.44 -1.64 -3.37
CA TYR A 146 4.69 -0.47 -2.54
C TYR A 146 6.14 0.04 -2.63
N LEU A 147 7.10 -0.80 -3.04
CA LEU A 147 8.49 -0.39 -3.25
C LEU A 147 8.60 0.65 -4.37
N GLU A 148 7.79 0.52 -5.43
CA GLU A 148 7.93 1.28 -6.69
C GLU A 148 6.73 2.17 -7.02
N ALA A 149 5.56 1.90 -6.43
CA ALA A 149 4.33 2.61 -6.79
C ALA A 149 4.36 4.07 -6.36
N TYR A 150 4.00 4.99 -7.27
CA TYR A 150 3.85 6.42 -6.97
C TYR A 150 2.91 6.66 -5.78
N TYR A 151 1.76 5.98 -5.75
CA TYR A 151 0.78 6.14 -4.69
C TYR A 151 1.20 5.56 -3.32
N ALA A 152 2.33 4.85 -3.24
CA ALA A 152 2.90 4.37 -1.99
C ALA A 152 3.96 5.34 -1.40
N SER A 153 4.20 6.48 -2.04
CA SER A 153 5.20 7.47 -1.61
C SER A 153 5.03 7.90 -0.14
N LYS A 154 3.80 8.23 0.26
CA LYS A 154 3.50 8.61 1.64
C LYS A 154 3.69 7.46 2.64
N LEU A 155 3.40 6.22 2.24
CA LEU A 155 3.67 5.05 3.08
C LEU A 155 5.18 4.89 3.31
N ARG A 156 5.98 4.96 2.24
CA ARG A 156 7.46 4.88 2.34
C ARG A 156 8.01 6.00 3.21
N GLN A 157 7.47 7.22 3.09
CA GLN A 157 7.84 8.34 3.96
C GLN A 157 7.59 8.02 5.43
N VAL A 158 6.41 7.50 5.79
CA VAL A 158 6.11 7.12 7.18
C VAL A 158 7.03 5.99 7.66
N MET A 159 7.30 4.98 6.82
CA MET A 159 8.23 3.89 7.16
C MET A 159 9.62 4.43 7.51
N LEU A 160 10.17 5.35 6.72
CA LEU A 160 11.50 5.95 6.97
C LEU A 160 11.50 6.94 8.15
N ALA A 161 10.35 7.56 8.44
CA ALA A 161 10.21 8.50 9.54
C ALA A 161 10.07 7.82 10.91
N GLU A 162 9.53 6.61 10.97
CA GLU A 162 9.20 5.91 12.22
C GLU A 162 10.04 4.63 12.47
N ALA A 163 10.75 4.14 11.45
CA ALA A 163 11.42 2.85 11.54
C ALA A 163 12.78 2.79 10.82
N VAL A 164 13.59 1.84 11.26
CA VAL A 164 14.68 1.28 10.47
C VAL A 164 14.18 0.05 9.71
N ILE A 165 14.55 -0.04 8.45
CA ILE A 165 14.40 -1.27 7.67
C ILE A 165 15.48 -2.23 8.15
N ARG A 166 15.12 -3.47 8.45
CA ARG A 166 16.10 -4.52 8.78
C ARG A 166 16.39 -5.38 7.58
N GLN A 167 15.33 -5.83 6.90
CA GLN A 167 15.44 -6.75 5.78
C GLN A 167 14.31 -6.53 4.77
N VAL A 168 14.64 -6.67 3.49
CA VAL A 168 13.65 -6.78 2.41
C VAL A 168 14.01 -7.99 1.57
N VAL A 169 13.15 -9.01 1.58
CA VAL A 169 13.28 -10.21 0.74
C VAL A 169 12.29 -10.09 -0.41
N ASP A 170 12.77 -9.85 -1.61
CA ASP A 170 11.94 -9.65 -2.78
C ASP A 170 11.85 -10.94 -3.60
N PHE A 171 10.66 -11.52 -3.71
CA PHE A 171 10.50 -12.76 -4.46
C PHE A 171 10.52 -12.57 -5.98
N GLY A 172 10.62 -11.33 -6.47
CA GLY A 172 10.79 -11.06 -7.89
C GLY A 172 9.66 -11.67 -8.73
N ASP A 173 10.02 -12.62 -9.60
CA ASP A 173 9.07 -13.34 -10.43
C ASP A 173 8.63 -14.70 -9.85
N TYR A 174 9.20 -15.12 -8.72
CA TYR A 174 8.78 -16.34 -8.02
C TYR A 174 7.35 -16.19 -7.49
N THR A 175 6.51 -17.18 -7.77
CA THR A 175 5.11 -17.20 -7.33
C THR A 175 5.03 -17.88 -5.97
N VAL A 176 5.00 -17.07 -4.90
CA VAL A 176 4.89 -17.58 -3.52
C VAL A 176 3.53 -18.23 -3.27
N PHE A 177 2.45 -17.60 -3.73
CA PHE A 177 1.09 -18.08 -3.52
C PHE A 177 0.48 -18.57 -4.83
N LEU A 178 0.21 -19.87 -4.92
CA LEU A 178 -0.45 -20.47 -6.08
C LEU A 178 -1.83 -19.81 -6.28
N ARG A 179 -2.15 -19.46 -7.53
CA ARG A 179 -3.41 -18.80 -7.97
C ARG A 179 -3.55 -17.32 -7.64
N VAL A 180 -2.56 -16.70 -6.99
CA VAL A 180 -2.50 -15.26 -6.77
C VAL A 180 -1.42 -14.69 -7.69
N GLY A 181 -1.81 -13.95 -8.74
CA GLY A 181 -0.88 -13.37 -9.72
C GLY A 181 -0.02 -12.20 -9.19
N THR A 182 0.10 -12.06 -7.87
CA THR A 182 0.72 -10.93 -7.20
C THR A 182 2.17 -11.24 -6.85
N LYS A 183 3.09 -10.38 -7.29
CA LYS A 183 4.49 -10.42 -6.87
C LYS A 183 4.59 -9.97 -5.41
N THR A 184 5.34 -10.69 -4.59
CA THR A 184 5.39 -10.48 -3.14
C THR A 184 6.81 -10.17 -2.66
N CYS A 185 6.89 -9.57 -1.48
CA CYS A 185 8.13 -9.43 -0.73
C CYS A 185 7.85 -9.58 0.77
N ILE A 186 8.87 -9.98 1.53
CA ILE A 186 8.89 -9.87 2.99
C ILE A 186 9.62 -8.59 3.37
N THR A 187 9.05 -7.82 4.29
CA THR A 187 9.67 -6.61 4.84
C THR A 187 9.72 -6.70 6.35
N LEU A 188 10.93 -6.56 6.90
CA LEU A 188 11.17 -6.43 8.34
C LEU A 188 11.50 -4.98 8.64
N LEU A 189 10.70 -4.37 9.50
CA LEU A 189 10.91 -3.03 10.07
C LEU A 189 11.13 -3.16 11.57
N GLN A 190 11.88 -2.22 12.14
CA GLN A 190 11.97 -2.03 13.57
C GLN A 190 11.66 -0.57 13.90
N GLN A 191 10.77 -0.33 14.87
CA GLN A 191 10.49 1.02 15.33
C GLN A 191 11.77 1.65 15.88
N GLU A 192 12.06 2.88 15.47
CA GLU A 192 13.22 3.62 15.91
C GLU A 192 12.85 5.09 16.04
N VAL A 193 13.03 5.66 17.23
CA VAL A 193 12.65 7.04 17.54
C VAL A 193 13.78 8.02 17.22
N ASP A 194 15.03 7.56 17.24
CA ASP A 194 16.19 8.38 16.92
C ASP A 194 16.36 8.56 15.40
N ALA A 195 16.29 9.81 14.94
CA ALA A 195 16.38 10.14 13.52
C ALA A 195 17.76 9.88 12.91
N GLU A 196 18.84 10.08 13.67
CA GLU A 196 20.19 9.83 13.18
C GLU A 196 20.45 8.33 13.08
N LEU A 197 19.98 7.52 14.05
CA LEU A 197 20.04 6.06 13.93
C LEU A 197 19.24 5.55 12.73
N ARG A 198 18.09 6.16 12.40
CA ARG A 198 17.34 5.82 11.17
C ARG A 198 18.12 6.12 9.90
N LYS A 199 18.87 7.23 9.89
CA LYS A 199 19.65 7.67 8.73
C LYS A 199 20.91 6.84 8.53
N GLU A 200 21.61 6.49 9.61
CA GLU A 200 22.84 5.67 9.57
C GLU A 200 22.57 4.18 9.35
N ASN A 201 21.30 3.74 9.42
CA ASN A 201 20.92 2.36 9.30
C ASN A 201 21.31 1.74 7.95
N HIS A 202 21.81 0.52 8.01
CA HIS A 202 22.02 -0.35 6.85
C HIS A 202 21.12 -1.57 6.96
N PHE A 203 20.47 -1.94 5.86
CA PHE A 203 19.56 -3.07 5.81
C PHE A 203 19.99 -4.09 4.76
N LEU A 204 19.51 -5.33 4.90
CA LEU A 204 19.80 -6.41 3.95
C LEU A 204 18.69 -6.51 2.91
N PHE A 205 19.09 -6.61 1.64
CA PHE A 205 18.16 -6.86 0.54
C PHE A 205 18.68 -7.97 -0.37
N ASP A 206 17.78 -8.87 -0.75
CA ASP A 206 18.02 -9.82 -1.82
C ASP A 206 16.73 -10.00 -2.63
N ARG A 207 16.91 -10.27 -3.92
CA ARG A 207 15.82 -10.47 -4.87
C ARG A 207 16.01 -11.79 -5.60
N SER A 208 14.99 -12.64 -5.56
CA SER A 208 14.96 -13.85 -6.38
C SER A 208 15.06 -13.50 -7.87
N ALA A 209 16.05 -14.09 -8.53
CA ALA A 209 16.33 -13.85 -9.94
C ALA A 209 15.42 -14.64 -10.91
N HIS A 210 14.82 -15.75 -10.45
CA HIS A 210 14.14 -16.69 -11.34
C HIS A 210 12.83 -17.24 -10.76
N LYS A 211 11.94 -17.65 -11.66
CA LYS A 211 10.65 -18.26 -11.31
C LYS A 211 10.78 -19.65 -10.68
N ASN A 212 11.84 -20.38 -11.03
CA ASN A 212 12.07 -21.77 -10.63
C ASN A 212 13.27 -21.86 -9.69
N ILE A 213 13.18 -21.20 -8.53
CA ILE A 213 14.20 -21.30 -7.47
C ILE A 213 13.76 -22.30 -6.40
N ASP A 214 14.72 -22.96 -5.76
CA ASP A 214 14.47 -23.56 -4.45
C ASP A 214 14.35 -22.42 -3.43
N ILE A 215 13.10 -22.14 -3.04
CA ILE A 215 12.78 -21.03 -2.15
C ILE A 215 13.35 -21.22 -0.74
N LEU A 216 13.46 -22.46 -0.27
CA LEU A 216 14.01 -22.74 1.06
C LEU A 216 15.52 -22.58 1.06
N ALA A 217 16.19 -23.00 -0.01
CA ALA A 217 17.62 -22.72 -0.19
C ALA A 217 17.89 -21.22 -0.32
N PHE A 218 17.08 -20.48 -1.09
CA PHE A 218 17.18 -19.02 -1.21
C PHE A 218 17.04 -18.32 0.14
N LEU A 219 15.99 -18.64 0.92
CA LEU A 219 15.80 -18.06 2.25
C LEU A 219 16.89 -18.50 3.23
N GLY A 220 17.36 -19.75 3.12
CA GLY A 220 18.43 -20.30 3.94
C GLY A 220 19.80 -19.66 3.70
N MET A 221 20.05 -19.14 2.49
CA MET A 221 21.27 -18.43 2.12
C MET A 221 21.15 -16.90 2.18
N PHE A 222 20.00 -16.37 2.58
CA PHE A 222 19.73 -14.93 2.51
C PHE A 222 20.76 -14.10 3.27
N ARG A 223 21.25 -14.57 4.42
CA ARG A 223 22.25 -13.81 5.21
C ARG A 223 23.60 -13.74 4.52
N GLU A 224 23.92 -14.73 3.70
CA GLU A 224 25.15 -14.85 2.94
C GLU A 224 25.08 -14.13 1.60
N THR A 225 23.90 -14.09 0.96
CA THR A 225 23.72 -13.53 -0.39
C THR A 225 23.18 -12.11 -0.40
N ALA A 226 22.47 -11.68 0.65
CA ALA A 226 21.87 -10.36 0.68
C ALA A 226 22.92 -9.24 0.66
N HIS A 227 22.61 -8.20 -0.09
CA HIS A 227 23.45 -7.03 -0.20
C HIS A 227 23.05 -6.00 0.86
N PRO A 228 24.03 -5.34 1.52
CA PRO A 228 23.74 -4.23 2.41
C PRO A 228 23.38 -2.96 1.61
N PHE A 229 22.36 -2.24 2.08
CA PHE A 229 21.94 -0.95 1.55
C PHE A 229 21.88 0.10 2.65
N SER A 230 22.39 1.29 2.36
CA SER A 230 22.21 2.44 3.25
C SER A 230 20.78 2.97 3.15
N GLN A 231 20.09 3.05 4.28
CA GLN A 231 18.76 3.64 4.36
C GLN A 231 18.79 5.15 4.04
N ALA A 232 19.92 5.83 4.21
CA ALA A 232 20.08 7.23 3.81
C ALA A 232 19.89 7.48 2.31
N ASN A 233 20.02 6.43 1.48
CA ASN A 233 19.80 6.50 0.03
C ASN A 233 18.33 6.26 -0.35
N LEU A 234 17.44 6.07 0.62
CA LEU A 234 16.02 5.92 0.39
C LEU A 234 15.27 7.19 0.77
N ASP A 235 14.24 7.50 0.00
CA ASP A 235 13.32 8.60 0.24
C ASP A 235 11.88 8.16 -0.02
N ALA A 236 10.98 9.12 -0.22
CA ALA A 236 9.58 8.86 -0.53
C ALA A 236 9.36 8.43 -2.00
N ASP A 237 10.37 8.51 -2.86
CA ASP A 237 10.30 8.04 -4.24
C ASP A 237 10.50 6.53 -4.31
N SER A 238 10.65 6.00 -5.52
CA SER A 238 10.71 4.55 -5.76
C SER A 238 11.98 3.96 -5.16
N TRP A 239 11.82 2.92 -4.33
CA TRP A 239 12.93 2.16 -3.77
C TRP A 239 13.47 1.20 -4.83
N ASN A 240 14.35 1.75 -5.64
CA ASN A 240 15.06 1.08 -6.70
C ASN A 240 16.23 0.27 -6.12
N LEU A 241 15.89 -0.83 -5.45
CA LEU A 241 16.85 -1.71 -4.77
C LEU A 241 17.57 -2.59 -5.81
N TYR A 242 18.74 -2.12 -6.24
CA TYR A 242 19.60 -2.80 -7.18
C TYR A 242 20.94 -3.15 -6.54
N GLY A 243 21.49 -4.33 -6.87
CA GLY A 243 22.86 -4.65 -6.49
C GLY A 243 23.86 -3.61 -7.01
N HIS A 244 25.00 -3.47 -6.32
CA HIS A 244 25.99 -2.42 -6.56
C HIS A 244 26.38 -2.24 -8.03
N THR A 245 26.60 -3.33 -8.77
CA THR A 245 26.96 -3.29 -10.20
C THR A 245 25.87 -2.63 -11.06
N VAL A 246 24.59 -2.93 -10.80
CA VAL A 246 23.47 -2.38 -11.56
C VAL A 246 23.27 -0.90 -11.22
N ALA A 247 23.37 -0.53 -9.95
CA ALA A 247 23.31 0.86 -9.53
C ALA A 247 24.40 1.73 -10.21
N GLN A 248 25.63 1.22 -10.31
CA GLN A 248 26.71 1.91 -11.03
C GLN A 248 26.45 2.07 -12.53
N ILE A 249 25.80 1.08 -13.17
CA ILE A 249 25.42 1.18 -14.58
C ILE A 249 24.34 2.24 -14.77
N ILE A 250 23.33 2.25 -13.91
CA ILE A 250 22.25 3.25 -13.94
C ILE A 250 22.81 4.65 -13.76
N GLN A 251 23.66 4.88 -12.76
CA GLN A 251 24.29 6.19 -12.54
C GLN A 251 25.07 6.67 -13.76
N LYS A 252 25.84 5.78 -14.40
CA LYS A 252 26.58 6.13 -15.63
C LYS A 252 25.65 6.52 -16.79
N ILE A 253 24.47 5.90 -16.87
CA ILE A 253 23.46 6.25 -17.87
C ILE A 253 22.88 7.62 -17.54
N ASP A 254 22.48 7.84 -16.28
CA ASP A 254 21.85 9.09 -15.83
C ASP A 254 22.79 10.30 -15.96
N ASP A 255 24.08 10.14 -15.64
CA ASP A 255 25.09 11.21 -15.77
C ASP A 255 25.31 11.65 -17.23
N GLY A 256 25.08 10.76 -18.19
CA GLY A 256 25.34 10.97 -19.62
C GLY A 256 24.09 11.18 -20.47
N ALA A 257 22.89 11.10 -19.88
CA ALA A 257 21.63 11.13 -20.61
C ALA A 257 20.80 12.38 -20.30
N ILE A 258 19.96 12.76 -21.26
CA ILE A 258 18.91 13.76 -21.04
C ILE A 258 17.65 13.02 -20.62
N PRO A 259 17.00 13.38 -19.49
CA PRO A 259 15.72 12.80 -19.10
C PRO A 259 14.69 12.89 -20.23
N LEU A 260 13.99 11.79 -20.51
CA LEU A 260 13.01 11.74 -21.60
C LEU A 260 11.90 12.79 -21.44
N GLY A 261 11.53 13.10 -20.19
CA GLY A 261 10.54 14.13 -19.87
C GLY A 261 10.97 15.55 -20.26
N ASP A 262 12.27 15.81 -20.38
CA ASP A 262 12.79 17.10 -20.82
C ASP A 262 12.78 17.22 -22.35
N LEU A 263 12.79 16.09 -23.07
CA LEU A 263 12.77 16.04 -24.53
C LEU A 263 11.36 16.07 -25.11
N THR A 264 10.39 15.48 -24.41
CA THR A 264 9.03 15.35 -24.92
C THR A 264 8.01 15.29 -23.80
N PHE A 265 6.76 15.64 -24.13
CA PHE A 265 5.63 15.37 -23.26
C PHE A 265 5.43 13.87 -23.10
N ILE A 266 5.40 13.41 -21.85
CA ILE A 266 5.02 12.05 -21.47
C ILE A 266 3.61 12.13 -20.89
N GLY A 267 2.67 11.44 -21.53
CA GLY A 267 1.27 11.42 -21.12
C GLY A 267 0.71 10.01 -21.08
N GLN A 268 -0.45 9.87 -20.44
CA GLN A 268 -1.21 8.63 -20.46
C GLN A 268 -2.19 8.61 -21.64
N GLY A 269 -2.36 7.45 -22.26
CA GLY A 269 -3.39 7.24 -23.27
C GLY A 269 -4.81 7.43 -22.73
N MET A 270 -5.78 7.61 -23.64
CA MET A 270 -7.18 7.83 -23.29
C MET A 270 -7.76 6.67 -22.47
N GLN A 271 -8.36 7.00 -21.32
CA GLN A 271 -9.15 6.06 -20.53
C GLN A 271 -10.63 6.28 -20.83
N THR A 272 -11.32 5.30 -21.43
CA THR A 272 -12.71 5.49 -21.87
C THR A 272 -13.74 5.38 -20.74
N GLY A 273 -13.34 4.94 -19.54
CA GLY A 273 -14.24 4.65 -18.41
C GLY A 273 -15.21 3.46 -18.63
N ARG A 274 -15.52 3.11 -19.89
CA ARG A 274 -16.37 1.98 -20.28
C ARG A 274 -16.03 1.46 -21.68
N ASN A 275 -14.99 0.64 -21.78
CA ASN A 275 -14.47 0.09 -23.04
C ASN A 275 -15.55 -0.49 -23.98
N PRO A 276 -16.53 -1.31 -23.53
CA PRO A 276 -17.51 -1.93 -24.43
C PRO A 276 -18.43 -0.94 -25.17
N VAL A 277 -18.57 0.29 -24.67
CA VAL A 277 -19.40 1.32 -25.28
C VAL A 277 -18.61 2.16 -26.27
N PHE A 278 -17.38 2.50 -25.91
CA PHE A 278 -16.58 3.44 -26.69
C PHE A 278 -15.68 2.74 -27.70
N VAL A 279 -15.26 1.50 -27.44
CA VAL A 279 -14.38 0.74 -28.35
C VAL A 279 -15.21 -0.32 -29.06
N VAL A 280 -15.55 -0.01 -30.32
CA VAL A 280 -16.45 -0.83 -31.13
C VAL A 280 -15.75 -1.36 -32.38
N ASP A 281 -16.31 -2.44 -32.95
CA ASP A 281 -15.89 -2.97 -34.24
C ASP A 281 -16.65 -2.31 -35.41
N LYS A 282 -16.21 -2.59 -36.63
CA LYS A 282 -16.83 -2.03 -37.84
C LYS A 282 -18.30 -2.42 -37.99
N ALA A 283 -18.65 -3.66 -37.65
CA ALA A 283 -20.02 -4.15 -37.72
C ALA A 283 -20.96 -3.35 -36.81
N THR A 284 -20.49 -2.95 -35.63
CA THR A 284 -21.25 -2.12 -34.69
C THR A 284 -21.43 -0.69 -35.22
N LEU A 285 -20.39 -0.11 -35.85
CA LEU A 285 -20.50 1.21 -36.47
C LEU A 285 -21.55 1.23 -37.58
N ASP A 286 -21.51 0.22 -38.45
CA ASP A 286 -22.44 0.11 -39.58
C ASP A 286 -23.87 -0.12 -39.08
N ARG A 287 -24.05 -0.94 -38.02
CA ARG A 287 -25.36 -1.22 -37.41
C ARG A 287 -26.02 0.02 -36.82
N TYR A 288 -25.26 0.84 -36.10
CA TYR A 288 -25.79 2.03 -35.40
C TYR A 288 -25.64 3.32 -36.19
N GLN A 289 -25.07 3.26 -37.41
CA GLN A 289 -24.84 4.41 -38.29
C GLN A 289 -24.14 5.57 -37.57
N ILE A 290 -23.10 5.26 -36.78
CA ILE A 290 -22.36 6.25 -36.01
C ILE A 290 -21.73 7.26 -36.97
N GLU A 291 -21.83 8.56 -36.63
CA GLU A 291 -21.37 9.59 -37.54
C GLU A 291 -19.84 9.52 -37.77
N PRO A 292 -19.35 9.54 -39.01
CA PRO A 292 -17.92 9.37 -39.33
C PRO A 292 -16.99 10.35 -38.60
N GLU A 293 -17.46 11.56 -38.29
CA GLU A 293 -16.67 12.55 -37.56
C GLU A 293 -16.41 12.18 -36.09
N LEU A 294 -17.16 11.24 -35.53
CA LEU A 294 -17.01 10.73 -34.16
C LEU A 294 -16.11 9.48 -34.09
N ILE A 295 -15.73 8.93 -35.23
CA ILE A 295 -14.96 7.70 -35.37
C ILE A 295 -13.46 8.01 -35.38
N ARG A 296 -12.68 7.36 -34.49
CA ARG A 296 -11.21 7.43 -34.48
C ARG A 296 -10.57 6.05 -34.39
N LYS A 297 -9.43 5.86 -35.04
CA LYS A 297 -8.61 4.66 -34.87
C LYS A 297 -8.10 4.61 -33.44
N ILE A 298 -8.25 3.46 -32.76
CA ILE A 298 -7.65 3.21 -31.46
C ILE A 298 -6.48 2.25 -31.61
N ILE A 299 -5.38 2.55 -30.92
CA ILE A 299 -4.22 1.68 -30.76
C ILE A 299 -4.19 1.28 -29.28
N LYS A 300 -4.16 -0.02 -28.99
CA LYS A 300 -4.02 -0.54 -27.62
C LYS A 300 -2.57 -0.96 -27.37
N ASN A 301 -2.21 -1.23 -26.11
CA ASN A 301 -0.84 -1.65 -25.76
C ASN A 301 -0.34 -2.84 -26.57
N GLN A 302 -1.21 -3.82 -26.83
CA GLN A 302 -0.86 -5.00 -27.64
C GLN A 302 -0.65 -4.72 -29.14
N ASP A 303 -1.04 -3.53 -29.61
CA ASP A 303 -0.85 -3.09 -30.99
C ASP A 303 0.49 -2.35 -31.17
N ILE A 304 1.21 -2.06 -30.10
CA ILE A 304 2.50 -1.36 -30.13
C ILE A 304 3.61 -2.42 -30.04
N THR A 305 4.47 -2.47 -31.04
CA THR A 305 5.65 -3.34 -31.06
C THR A 305 6.90 -2.52 -31.39
N PRO A 306 8.11 -3.04 -31.16
CA PRO A 306 9.33 -2.33 -31.51
C PRO A 306 9.29 -1.82 -32.96
N TYR A 307 9.41 -0.51 -33.12
CA TYR A 307 9.41 0.21 -34.41
C TYR A 307 8.13 0.12 -35.24
N ASN A 308 7.01 -0.38 -34.70
CA ASN A 308 5.77 -0.52 -35.47
C ASN A 308 4.51 -0.26 -34.64
N LEU A 309 3.48 0.25 -35.32
CA LEU A 309 2.15 0.48 -34.78
C LEU A 309 1.13 -0.33 -35.59
N GLY A 310 0.58 -1.36 -34.96
CA GLY A 310 -0.53 -2.14 -35.48
C GLY A 310 -1.87 -1.39 -35.36
N PHE A 311 -2.81 -1.76 -36.23
CA PHE A 311 -4.19 -1.32 -36.12
C PHE A 311 -5.14 -2.45 -36.51
N ARG A 312 -5.88 -2.98 -35.54
CA ARG A 312 -6.80 -4.12 -35.74
C ARG A 312 -8.23 -3.74 -36.13
N GLY A 313 -8.46 -2.50 -36.56
CA GLY A 313 -9.80 -2.06 -36.98
C GLY A 313 -10.76 -1.70 -35.84
N CYS A 314 -10.30 -1.67 -34.59
CA CYS A 314 -11.09 -1.14 -33.48
C CYS A 314 -11.24 0.39 -33.61
N ILE A 315 -12.42 0.91 -33.32
CA ILE A 315 -12.72 2.32 -33.49
C ILE A 315 -13.30 2.86 -32.20
N SER A 316 -12.82 4.03 -31.78
CA SER A 316 -13.45 4.78 -30.69
C SER A 316 -14.57 5.65 -31.24
N SER A 317 -15.78 5.55 -30.66
CA SER A 317 -16.82 6.57 -30.83
C SER A 317 -16.65 7.63 -29.74
N ILE A 318 -16.53 8.90 -30.12
CA ILE A 318 -16.32 10.01 -29.18
C ILE A 318 -17.63 10.79 -29.05
N PRO A 319 -18.20 10.97 -27.84
CA PRO A 319 -19.37 11.82 -27.63
C PRO A 319 -19.16 13.24 -28.17
N LYS A 320 -20.17 13.83 -28.82
CA LYS A 320 -20.09 15.20 -29.41
C LYS A 320 -19.57 16.26 -28.42
N GLN A 321 -19.85 16.10 -27.13
CA GLN A 321 -19.44 16.99 -26.04
C GLN A 321 -17.93 16.91 -25.70
N LEU A 322 -17.27 15.79 -26.02
CA LEU A 322 -15.84 15.56 -25.75
C LEU A 322 -14.93 15.92 -26.93
N LYS A 323 -15.49 16.43 -28.05
CA LYS A 323 -14.73 16.85 -29.24
C LYS A 323 -13.59 17.85 -28.95
N ARG A 324 -13.69 18.62 -27.86
CA ARG A 324 -12.67 19.62 -27.46
C ARG A 324 -11.50 19.06 -26.63
N TRP A 325 -11.63 17.85 -26.08
CA TRP A 325 -10.71 17.34 -25.05
C TRP A 325 -9.81 16.19 -25.54
N ILE A 326 -9.98 15.74 -26.78
CA ILE A 326 -9.21 14.64 -27.34
C ILE A 326 -8.17 15.20 -28.30
N ILE A 327 -6.94 15.28 -27.81
CA ILE A 327 -5.74 15.58 -28.60
C ILE A 327 -5.53 14.42 -29.57
N THR A 328 -5.48 14.74 -30.85
CA THR A 328 -5.12 13.79 -31.92
C THR A 328 -3.59 13.71 -32.00
N PRO A 329 -2.99 12.54 -32.25
CA PRO A 329 -1.63 12.46 -32.76
C PRO A 329 -1.68 12.82 -34.25
N THR A 330 -1.84 14.10 -34.57
CA THR A 330 -1.36 14.63 -35.85
C THR A 330 0.16 14.83 -35.71
N PRO A 331 0.99 14.60 -36.74
CA PRO A 331 2.44 14.84 -36.69
C PRO A 331 2.83 16.33 -36.63
N LYS A 332 2.05 17.16 -35.93
CA LYS A 332 2.39 18.56 -35.66
C LYS A 332 2.40 18.79 -34.16
N LEU A 333 3.61 18.89 -33.62
CA LEU A 333 3.92 19.65 -32.42
C LEU A 333 3.08 20.93 -32.38
N ILE A 334 2.19 21.09 -31.40
CA ILE A 334 1.70 22.40 -30.95
C ILE A 334 1.47 22.36 -29.43
N TRP A 335 2.23 23.21 -28.73
CA TRP A 335 2.00 23.66 -27.36
C TRP A 335 1.18 24.97 -27.34
N LYS A 336 0.18 25.07 -26.45
CA LYS A 336 -0.30 26.26 -25.68
C LYS A 336 -1.66 25.88 -25.06
N ASN A 337 -1.91 26.01 -23.76
CA ASN A 337 -1.90 27.27 -23.03
C ASN A 337 -1.43 27.11 -21.58
N ILE A 338 -0.53 28.01 -21.19
CA ILE A 338 -0.33 28.46 -19.82
C ILE A 338 -1.60 29.24 -19.43
N GLY A 339 -2.30 28.79 -18.40
CA GLY A 339 -3.34 29.59 -17.75
C GLY A 339 -2.69 30.48 -16.70
N GLN A 340 -2.70 31.80 -16.96
CA GLN A 340 -2.75 32.79 -15.89
C GLN A 340 -4.12 32.70 -15.22
N GLY A 341 -4.14 32.78 -13.90
CA GLY A 341 -5.32 32.76 -13.04
C GLY A 341 -4.93 32.34 -11.64
#